data_AF-A0A2H3B941-F1
#
_entry.id   AF-A0A2H3B941-F1
#
_cell.length_a   1.000
_cell.length_b   1.000
_cell.length_c   1.000
_cell.angle_alpha   90.00
_cell.angle_beta   90.00
_cell.angle_gamma   90.00
#
_symmetry.space_group_name_H-M   'P 1'
#
loop_
_entity.id
_entity.type
_entity.pdbx_description
1 polymer ?
#
loop_
_entity_poly.entity_id
_entity_poly.type
_entity_poly.pdbx_seq_one_letter_code
_entity_poly.pdbx_strand_id
1 'polypeptide(L)' 'MNVMLTRCRRGLVIVSSRSFLSGPGESTLVGKLARGRNWTEWTAVAEQRVNLPDA' A
#
# COMPACT_ATOMS: atom_id res chain seq x y z
N MET A 1 -2.40 5.67 17.94
CA MET A 1 -3.25 5.87 16.75
C MET A 1 -2.35 6.19 15.56
N ASN A 2 -2.40 5.43 14.46
CA ASN A 2 -1.58 5.74 13.28
C ASN A 2 -2.30 6.77 12.41
N VAL A 3 -1.86 8.03 12.52
CA VAL A 3 -2.53 9.16 11.87
C VAL A 3 -2.51 9.05 10.35
N MET A 4 -1.44 8.54 9.72
CA MET A 4 -1.38 8.46 8.26
C MET A 4 -2.42 7.46 7.71
N LEU A 5 -2.63 6.33 8.40
CA LEU A 5 -3.44 5.22 7.88
C LEU A 5 -4.94 5.34 8.16
N THR A 6 -5.37 6.30 8.97
CA THR A 6 -6.78 6.42 9.42
C THR A 6 -7.48 7.67 8.89
N ARG A 7 -6.90 8.39 7.93
CA ARG A 7 -7.47 9.68 7.43
C ARG A 7 -8.32 9.53 6.18
N CYS A 8 -8.19 8.43 5.46
CA CYS A 8 -8.95 8.16 4.26
C CYS A 8 -10.26 7.44 4.60
N ARG A 9 -11.38 7.94 4.07
CA ARG A 9 -12.73 7.40 4.36
C ARG A 9 -13.21 6.33 3.37
N ARG A 10 -12.76 6.39 2.11
CA ARG A 10 -13.23 5.51 1.03
C ARG A 10 -12.21 4.43 0.65
N GLY A 11 -10.94 4.81 0.55
CA GLY A 11 -9.84 3.91 0.22
C GLY A 11 -8.50 4.60 0.42
N LEU A 12 -7.44 3.81 0.58
CA LEU A 12 -6.07 4.29 0.78
C LEU A 12 -5.13 3.49 -0.13
N VAL A 13 -4.40 4.20 -1.00
CA VAL A 13 -3.29 3.62 -1.78
C VAL A 13 -1.99 3.94 -1.07
N ILE A 14 -1.19 2.91 -0.79
CA ILE A 14 0.14 3.05 -0.19
C ILE A 14 1.17 2.63 -1.23
N VAL A 15 2.05 3.56 -1.60
CA VAL A 15 3.19 3.28 -2.48
C VAL A 15 4.43 3.05 -1.61
N SER A 16 5.10 1.92 -1.82
CA SER A 16 6.33 1.56 -1.11
C SER A 16 7.19 0.63 -1.96
N SER A 17 8.41 0.33 -1.51
CA SER A 17 9.28 -0.65 -2.16
C SER A 17 9.21 -1.99 -1.44
N ARG A 18 9.35 -3.08 -2.20
CA ARG A 18 9.39 -4.44 -1.64
C ARG A 18 10.55 -4.59 -0.64
N SER A 19 11.72 -4.07 -0.99
CA SER A 19 12.92 -4.14 -0.15
C SER A 19 12.75 -3.48 1.21
N PHE A 20 12.01 -2.36 1.27
CA PHE A 20 11.71 -1.72 2.54
C PHE A 20 10.74 -2.57 3.38
N LEU A 21 9.64 -3.05 2.78
CA LEU A 21 8.61 -3.82 3.50
C LEU A 21 9.04 -5.24 3.86
N SER A 22 10.05 -5.81 3.20
CA SER A 22 10.69 -7.08 3.58
C SER A 22 11.90 -6.88 4.51
N GLY A 23 12.25 -5.63 4.84
CA GLY A 23 13.44 -5.29 5.59
C GLY A 23 13.11 -4.35 6.76
N PRO A 24 13.69 -3.13 6.83
CA PRO A 24 13.49 -2.23 7.97
C PRO A 24 12.03 -1.90 8.27
N GLY A 25 11.15 -1.95 7.27
CA GLY A 25 9.73 -1.66 7.38
C GLY A 25 8.86 -2.86 7.78
N GLU A 26 9.41 -4.07 7.87
CA GLU A 26 8.63 -5.31 7.99
C GLU A 26 7.73 -5.34 9.24
N SER A 27 8.26 -4.88 10.38
CA SER A 27 7.54 -4.89 11.66
C SER A 27 6.57 -3.71 11.83
N THR A 28 6.62 -2.73 10.93
CA THR A 28 5.71 -1.59 10.94
C THR A 28 4.28 -2.00 10.60
N LEU A 29 3.30 -1.15 10.88
CA LEU A 29 1.91 -1.41 10.53
C LEU A 29 1.71 -1.59 9.01
N VAL A 30 2.45 -0.83 8.19
CA VAL A 30 2.40 -0.95 6.72
C VAL A 30 3.03 -2.28 6.26
N GLY A 31 4.19 -2.66 6.84
CA GLY A 31 4.83 -3.95 6.55
C GLY A 31 3.92 -5.13 6.87
N LYS A 32 3.24 -5.10 8.02
CA LYS A 32 2.25 -6.11 8.40
C LYS A 32 1.05 -6.14 7.45
N LEU A 33 0.54 -4.99 7.01
CA LEU A 33 -0.59 -4.91 6.07
C LEU A 33 -0.25 -5.43 4.66
N ALA A 34 1.01 -5.30 4.24
CA ALA A 34 1.46 -5.76 2.92
C ALA A 34 1.61 -7.29 2.82
N ARG A 35 1.68 -8.00 3.96
CA ARG A 35 1.77 -9.47 3.96
C ARG A 35 0.51 -10.09 3.35
N GLY A 36 0.71 -10.95 2.34
CA GLY A 36 -0.39 -11.63 1.65
C GLY A 36 -1.20 -10.76 0.69
N ARG A 37 -0.74 -9.54 0.37
CA ARG A 37 -1.37 -8.66 -0.64
C ARG A 37 -0.69 -8.83 -2.00
N ASN A 38 -1.48 -8.71 -3.07
CA ASN A 38 -0.96 -8.61 -4.43
C ASN A 38 -0.30 -7.25 -4.63
N TRP A 39 0.84 -7.24 -5.30
CA TRP A 39 1.58 -6.02 -5.64
C TRP A 39 1.22 -5.57 -7.04
N THR A 40 1.13 -4.25 -7.20
CA THR A 40 0.93 -3.60 -8.50
C THR A 40 1.96 -2.48 -8.62
N GLU A 41 2.54 -2.32 -9.80
CA GLU A 41 3.44 -1.21 -10.08
C GLU A 41 2.71 0.12 -9.97
N TRP A 42 3.32 1.09 -9.30
CA TRP A 42 2.68 2.38 -9.04
C TRP A 42 2.37 3.15 -10.33
N THR A 43 3.19 2.96 -11.38
CA THR A 43 2.99 3.57 -12.70
C THR A 43 1.67 3.14 -13.31
N ALA A 44 1.32 1.85 -13.19
CA ALA A 44 0.07 1.33 -13.72
C ALA A 44 -1.16 1.93 -13.02
N VAL A 45 -1.05 2.30 -11.74
CA VAL A 45 -2.09 3.05 -11.01
C VAL A 45 -2.14 4.51 -11.48
N ALA A 46 -0.98 5.18 -11.60
CA ALA A 46 -0.90 6.57 -12.06
C ALA A 46 -1.42 6.76 -13.48
N GLU A 47 -1.21 5.78 -14.35
CA GLU A 47 -1.69 5.75 -15.74
C GLU A 47 -3.13 5.24 -15.89
N GLN A 48 -3.82 4.94 -14.77
CA GLN A 48 -5.18 4.39 -14.75
C GLN A 48 -5.34 3.08 -15.53
N ARG A 49 -4.28 2.26 -15.57
CA ARG A 49 -4.25 0.96 -16.26
C ARG A 49 -4.66 -0.21 -15.37
N VAL A 50 -5.01 0.05 -14.11
CA VAL A 50 -5.39 -0.98 -13.14
C VAL A 50 -6.67 -0.57 -12.42
N ASN A 51 -7.60 -1.52 -12.32
CA ASN A 51 -8.77 -1.38 -11.48
C ASN A 51 -8.38 -1.62 -10.03
N LEU A 52 -8.43 -0.57 -9.23
CA LEU A 52 -8.26 -0.69 -7.79
C LEU A 52 -9.52 -1.34 -7.19
N PRO A 53 -9.37 -2.21 -6.17
CA PRO A 53 -10.53 -2.75 -5.47
C PRO A 53 -11.34 -1.58 -4.86
N ASP A 54 -12.66 -1.63 -5.05
CA ASP A 54 -13.61 -0.64 -4.55
C ASP A 54 -13.45 0.80 -5.11
N ALA A 55 -12.79 0.95 -6.28
CA ALA A 55 -12.62 2.23 -6.98
C ALA A 55 -13.74 2.55 -7.98
#